data_AF-A0A3A8YVY4-F1
#
_entry.id   AF-A0A3A8YVY4-F1
#
_cell.length_a   1.000
_cell.length_b   1.000
_cell.length_c   1.000
_cell.angle_alpha   90.00
_cell.angle_beta   90.00
_cell.angle_gamma   90.00
#
_symmetry.space_group_name_H-M   'P 1'
#
loop_
_entity.id
_entity.type
_entity.pdbx_description
1 polymer ?
#
loop_
_entity_poly.entity_id
_entity_poly.type
_entity_poly.pdbx_seq_one_letter_code
_entity_poly.pdbx_strand_id
1 'polypeptide(L)'
;MASASSCPPKTARPVREQTRPPPFGERGRPAMPQALTDEQRQFAAENHNLIYKYLWDRRLEIDDYYDIAVFGYLRAVKRYLTEPWLRRYQFSTVAWHAMRQNIASFHRAEERRKETEQKYLKTLRTSPPDPFEELEAKLLLHDLAAVSSKEQYALASMRLQGYSIAETACIQGMSEKRVRGLLRELYRVYLCLYA
;
A
#
# COMPACT_ATOMS: atom_id res chain seq x y z
N MET A 1 -61.20 -5.70 -48.31
CA MET A 1 -61.46 -5.10 -46.97
C MET A 1 -61.53 -6.26 -45.98
N ALA A 2 -60.74 -6.42 -44.93
CA ALA A 2 -59.63 -5.67 -44.35
C ALA A 2 -58.63 -6.69 -43.77
N SER A 3 -57.35 -6.36 -43.85
CA SER A 3 -56.20 -7.19 -43.51
C SER A 3 -56.09 -7.50 -42.01
N ALA A 4 -55.71 -8.73 -41.71
CA ALA A 4 -55.29 -9.18 -40.39
C ALA A 4 -54.00 -8.44 -39.96
N SER A 5 -54.09 -7.64 -38.90
CA SER A 5 -52.96 -6.99 -38.25
C SER A 5 -52.25 -7.97 -37.30
N SER A 6 -51.28 -8.71 -37.84
CA SER A 6 -50.32 -9.49 -37.06
C SER A 6 -49.26 -8.54 -36.47
N CYS A 7 -49.25 -8.40 -35.15
CA CYS A 7 -48.21 -7.66 -34.42
C CYS A 7 -46.90 -8.48 -34.38
N PRO A 8 -45.74 -7.90 -34.69
CA PRO A 8 -44.46 -8.62 -34.59
C PRO A 8 -43.97 -8.71 -33.13
N PRO A 9 -43.19 -9.76 -32.79
CA PRO A 9 -42.64 -9.94 -31.45
C PRO A 9 -41.51 -8.94 -31.17
N LYS A 10 -41.51 -8.38 -29.96
CA LYS A 10 -40.43 -7.55 -29.42
C LYS A 10 -39.13 -8.36 -29.34
N THR A 11 -38.20 -8.11 -30.25
CA THR A 11 -36.81 -8.50 -30.10
C THR A 11 -36.15 -7.60 -29.05
N ALA A 12 -35.97 -8.14 -27.85
CA ALA A 12 -35.13 -7.52 -26.83
C ALA A 12 -33.68 -7.47 -27.35
N ARG A 13 -33.14 -6.26 -27.49
CA ARG A 13 -31.72 -6.04 -27.79
C ARG A 13 -30.87 -6.58 -26.63
N PRO A 14 -29.73 -7.24 -26.88
CA PRO A 14 -28.86 -7.67 -25.81
C PRO A 14 -28.23 -6.44 -25.15
N VAL A 15 -28.33 -6.39 -23.82
CA VAL A 15 -27.68 -5.40 -22.96
C VAL A 15 -26.18 -5.43 -23.25
N ARG A 16 -25.62 -4.31 -23.68
CA ARG A 16 -24.16 -4.12 -23.78
C ARG A 16 -23.56 -4.45 -22.41
N GLU A 17 -22.80 -5.53 -22.37
CA GLU A 17 -21.97 -5.90 -21.23
C GLU A 17 -20.97 -4.77 -21.01
N GLN A 18 -21.29 -3.91 -20.04
CA GLN A 18 -20.42 -2.85 -19.60
C GLN A 18 -19.13 -3.49 -19.10
N THR A 19 -18.05 -3.01 -19.67
CA THR A 19 -16.66 -3.32 -19.39
C THR A 19 -16.44 -3.56 -17.89
N ARG A 20 -16.29 -4.82 -17.48
CA ARG A 20 -15.74 -5.12 -16.15
C ARG A 20 -14.33 -4.54 -16.13
N PRO A 21 -13.94 -3.76 -15.09
CA PRO A 21 -12.55 -3.38 -14.95
C PRO A 21 -11.69 -4.66 -14.89
N PRO A 22 -10.53 -4.69 -15.56
CA PRO A 22 -9.67 -5.86 -15.55
C PRO A 22 -9.31 -6.24 -14.10
N PRO A 23 -9.17 -7.53 -13.79
CA PRO A 23 -8.75 -7.96 -12.47
C PRO A 23 -7.44 -7.26 -12.09
N PHE A 24 -7.36 -6.82 -10.84
CA PHE A 24 -6.27 -6.03 -10.25
C PHE A 24 -4.86 -6.68 -10.29
N GLY A 25 -4.67 -7.77 -11.02
CA GLY A 25 -3.43 -8.55 -11.09
C GLY A 25 -2.37 -8.07 -12.08
N GLU A 26 -2.70 -7.13 -12.98
CA GLU A 26 -1.74 -6.63 -13.99
C GLU A 26 -1.31 -5.17 -13.76
N ARG A 27 -1.44 -4.65 -12.53
CA ARG A 27 -0.62 -3.48 -12.16
C ARG A 27 0.81 -3.97 -12.05
N GLY A 28 1.55 -3.73 -13.14
CA GLY A 28 2.92 -4.14 -13.41
C GLY A 28 3.66 -4.65 -12.18
N ARG A 29 4.00 -5.94 -12.20
CA ARG A 29 5.09 -6.45 -11.35
C ARG A 29 6.20 -5.40 -11.41
N PRO A 30 6.66 -4.85 -10.26
CA PRO A 30 7.83 -4.00 -10.29
C PRO A 30 8.90 -4.80 -11.00
N ALA A 31 9.36 -4.30 -12.15
CA ALA A 31 10.38 -4.97 -12.93
C ALA A 31 11.52 -5.29 -11.96
N MET A 32 11.83 -6.58 -11.79
CA MET A 32 12.91 -7.02 -10.91
C MET A 32 14.11 -6.12 -11.21
N PRO A 33 14.75 -5.51 -10.19
CA PRO A 33 15.81 -4.55 -10.42
C PRO A 33 16.88 -5.23 -11.29
N GLN A 34 16.92 -4.87 -12.57
CA GLN A 34 17.83 -5.50 -13.52
C GLN A 34 19.24 -5.25 -13.02
N ALA A 35 19.99 -6.32 -12.78
CA ALA A 35 21.41 -6.22 -12.45
C ALA A 35 22.13 -5.43 -13.54
N LEU A 36 23.16 -4.67 -13.16
CA LEU A 36 23.99 -3.97 -14.13
C LEU A 36 24.70 -5.00 -15.01
N THR A 37 24.69 -4.78 -16.33
CA THR A 37 25.52 -5.57 -17.24
C THR A 37 27.00 -5.33 -16.94
N ASP A 38 27.87 -6.24 -17.38
CA ASP A 38 29.30 -6.16 -17.11
C ASP A 38 29.90 -4.85 -17.63
N GLU A 39 29.50 -4.43 -18.83
CA GLU A 39 29.86 -3.14 -19.43
C GLU A 39 29.42 -1.95 -18.57
N GLN A 40 28.20 -1.97 -18.05
CA GLN A 40 27.68 -0.91 -17.19
C GLN A 40 28.44 -0.86 -15.85
N ARG A 41 28.84 -2.02 -15.30
CA ARG A 41 29.63 -2.07 -14.07
C ARG A 41 31.03 -1.51 -14.27
N GLN A 42 31.68 -1.86 -15.38
CA GLN A 42 33.00 -1.35 -15.71
C GLN A 42 32.98 0.16 -15.92
N PHE A 43 32.03 0.65 -16.71
CA PHE A 43 31.86 2.09 -16.95
C PHE A 43 31.56 2.86 -15.65
N ALA A 44 30.76 2.27 -14.76
CA ALA A 44 30.48 2.84 -13.44
C ALA A 44 31.74 2.90 -12.56
N ALA A 45 32.57 1.86 -12.55
CA ALA A 45 33.80 1.82 -11.77
C ALA A 45 34.81 2.88 -12.25
N GLU A 46 34.96 3.05 -13.57
CA GLU A 46 35.88 4.03 -14.14
C GLU A 46 35.47 5.48 -13.85
N ASN A 47 34.17 5.74 -13.78
CA ASN A 47 33.62 7.09 -13.67
C ASN A 47 33.07 7.42 -12.27
N HIS A 48 33.25 6.56 -11.26
CA HIS A 48 32.64 6.75 -9.94
C HIS A 48 33.10 8.03 -9.24
N ASN A 49 34.29 8.54 -9.57
CA ASN A 49 34.87 9.76 -9.01
C ASN A 49 33.99 11.01 -9.24
N LEU A 50 33.09 10.95 -10.21
CA LEU A 50 32.08 12.00 -10.43
C LEU A 50 31.17 12.21 -9.23
N ILE A 51 30.91 11.17 -8.42
CA ILE A 51 30.07 11.27 -7.24
C ILE A 51 30.76 12.15 -6.19
N TYR A 52 32.02 11.88 -5.88
CA TYR A 52 32.79 12.68 -4.93
C TYR A 52 32.94 14.13 -5.41
N LYS A 53 33.20 14.34 -6.70
CA LYS A 53 33.27 15.69 -7.28
C LYS A 53 31.94 16.44 -7.15
N TYR A 54 30.82 15.75 -7.37
CA TYR A 54 29.48 16.30 -7.21
C TYR A 54 29.20 16.72 -5.76
N LEU A 55 29.47 15.83 -4.81
CA LEU A 55 29.22 16.08 -3.39
C LEU A 55 30.08 17.23 -2.86
N TRP A 56 31.36 17.26 -3.25
CA TRP A 56 32.27 18.34 -2.91
C TRP A 56 31.80 19.71 -3.42
N ASP A 57 31.44 19.79 -4.71
CA ASP A 57 30.93 21.03 -5.33
C ASP A 57 29.66 21.54 -4.65
N ARG A 58 28.80 20.62 -4.20
CA ARG A 58 27.54 20.92 -3.55
C ARG A 58 27.63 21.12 -2.04
N ARG A 59 28.82 20.97 -1.44
CA ARG A 59 29.01 21.01 0.02
C ARG A 59 28.10 20.01 0.75
N LEU A 60 27.91 18.83 0.16
CA LEU A 60 27.16 17.73 0.77
C LEU A 60 28.14 16.80 1.48
N GLU A 61 27.79 16.39 2.70
CA GLU A 61 28.58 15.42 3.46
C GLU A 61 28.53 14.05 2.78
N ILE A 62 29.69 13.41 2.69
CA ILE A 62 29.83 12.13 1.98
C ILE A 62 29.05 11.04 2.71
N ASP A 63 29.16 10.99 4.04
CA ASP A 63 28.55 9.94 4.86
C ASP A 63 27.01 9.95 4.76
N ASP A 64 26.41 11.13 4.57
CA ASP A 64 24.96 11.31 4.52
C ASP A 64 24.36 11.18 3.10
N TYR A 65 25.13 11.51 2.05
CA TYR A 65 24.60 11.67 0.69
C TYR A 65 25.22 10.76 -0.35
N TYR A 66 26.27 10.00 -0.02
CA TYR A 66 26.94 9.13 -0.99
C TYR A 66 26.01 8.06 -1.55
N ASP A 67 25.28 7.35 -0.69
CA ASP A 67 24.32 6.31 -1.08
C ASP A 67 23.17 6.89 -1.93
N ILE A 68 22.63 8.05 -1.55
CA ILE A 68 21.57 8.71 -2.30
C ILE A 68 22.10 9.14 -3.68
N ALA A 69 23.31 9.69 -3.74
CA ALA A 69 23.94 10.09 -4.99
C ALA A 69 24.29 8.88 -5.87
N VAL A 70 24.82 7.78 -5.30
CA VAL A 70 25.22 6.58 -6.06
C VAL A 70 24.04 5.98 -6.80
N PHE A 71 22.84 5.96 -6.21
CA PHE A 71 21.65 5.46 -6.92
C PHE A 71 21.25 6.32 -8.12
N GLY A 72 21.42 7.66 -8.01
CA GLY A 72 21.22 8.58 -9.12
C GLY A 72 22.26 8.37 -10.22
N TYR A 73 23.52 8.19 -9.82
CA TYR A 73 24.65 7.91 -10.70
C TYR A 73 24.48 6.58 -11.46
N LEU A 74 24.18 5.47 -10.77
CA LEU A 74 23.99 4.17 -11.40
C LEU A 74 22.79 4.16 -12.34
N ARG A 75 21.72 4.90 -12.00
CA ARG A 75 20.60 5.13 -12.93
C ARG A 75 21.05 5.88 -14.18
N ALA A 76 21.92 6.88 -14.04
CA ALA A 76 22.50 7.59 -15.18
C ALA A 76 23.36 6.67 -16.05
N VAL A 77 24.21 5.82 -15.46
CA VAL A 77 25.04 4.84 -16.21
C VAL A 77 24.17 3.93 -17.06
N LYS A 78 23.13 3.33 -16.47
CA LYS A 78 22.18 2.47 -17.20
C LYS A 78 21.56 3.23 -18.37
N ARG A 79 20.97 4.39 -18.09
CA ARG A 79 20.29 5.20 -19.12
C ARG A 79 21.24 5.64 -20.24
N TYR A 80 22.44 6.08 -19.88
CA TYR A 80 23.43 6.58 -20.85
C TYR A 80 23.91 5.49 -21.82
N LEU A 81 24.07 4.25 -21.34
CA LEU A 81 24.48 3.12 -22.17
C LEU A 81 23.31 2.51 -22.96
N THR A 82 22.10 2.51 -22.40
CA THR A 82 20.89 1.99 -23.07
C THR A 82 20.30 2.94 -24.11
N GLU A 83 20.39 4.26 -23.90
CA GLU A 83 19.73 5.26 -24.74
C GLU A 83 20.77 6.04 -25.59
N PRO A 84 20.91 5.75 -26.91
CA PRO A 84 21.98 6.35 -27.73
C PRO A 84 21.88 7.88 -27.89
N TRP A 85 20.66 8.42 -27.83
CA TRP A 85 20.43 9.86 -28.00
C TRP A 85 21.07 10.70 -26.88
N LEU A 86 21.28 10.12 -25.69
CA LEU A 86 21.91 10.77 -24.54
C LEU A 86 23.41 11.00 -24.76
N ARG A 87 24.05 10.27 -25.70
CA ARG A 87 25.47 10.45 -26.06
C ARG A 87 25.77 11.79 -26.72
N ARG A 88 24.74 12.58 -27.06
CA ARG A 88 24.90 14.00 -27.46
C ARG A 88 25.39 14.89 -26.32
N TYR A 89 25.20 14.45 -25.09
CA TYR A 89 25.66 15.15 -23.88
C TYR A 89 26.83 14.38 -23.27
N GLN A 90 27.72 15.10 -22.60
CA GLN A 90 28.76 14.46 -21.79
C GLN A 90 28.12 13.66 -20.64
N PHE A 91 28.67 12.47 -20.36
CA PHE A 91 28.16 11.61 -19.29
C PHE A 91 28.11 12.33 -17.93
N SER A 92 29.13 13.15 -17.63
CA SER A 92 29.19 13.96 -16.42
C SER A 92 27.93 14.81 -16.22
N THR A 93 27.44 15.46 -17.28
CA THR A 93 26.22 16.28 -17.26
C THR A 93 24.98 15.45 -16.95
N VAL A 94 24.85 14.28 -17.58
CA VAL A 94 23.73 13.35 -17.35
C VAL A 94 23.74 12.83 -15.92
N ALA A 95 24.91 12.41 -15.44
CA ALA A 95 25.12 11.95 -14.08
C ALA A 95 24.81 13.04 -13.05
N TRP A 96 25.28 14.28 -13.28
CA TRP A 96 25.02 15.42 -12.39
C TRP A 96 23.52 15.70 -12.25
N HIS A 97 22.79 15.67 -13.36
CA HIS A 97 21.34 15.85 -13.35
C HIS A 97 20.64 14.70 -12.61
N ALA A 98 21.05 13.46 -12.84
CA ALA A 98 20.44 12.31 -12.18
C ALA A 98 20.70 12.30 -10.65
N MET A 99 21.92 12.60 -10.21
CA MET A 99 22.27 12.73 -8.78
C MET A 99 21.45 13.85 -8.13
N ARG A 100 21.37 15.03 -8.77
CA ARG A 100 20.54 16.15 -8.29
C ARG A 100 19.06 15.78 -8.15
N GLN A 101 18.49 15.11 -9.14
CA GLN A 101 17.09 14.69 -9.09
C GLN A 101 16.85 13.67 -7.97
N ASN A 102 17.81 12.77 -7.74
CA ASN A 102 17.66 11.75 -6.70
C ASN A 102 17.70 12.36 -5.30
N ILE A 103 18.63 13.29 -5.04
CA ILE A 103 18.71 14.03 -3.77
C ILE A 103 17.45 14.88 -3.55
N ALA A 104 16.96 15.58 -4.57
CA ALA A 104 15.70 16.33 -4.47
C ALA A 104 14.49 15.40 -4.21
N SER A 105 14.49 14.20 -4.76
CA SER A 105 13.48 13.19 -4.46
C SER A 105 13.56 12.70 -3.01
N PHE A 106 14.77 12.49 -2.50
CA PHE A 106 15.02 12.11 -1.11
C PHE A 106 14.49 13.17 -0.14
N HIS A 107 14.84 14.44 -0.32
CA HIS A 107 14.34 15.52 0.54
C HIS A 107 12.81 15.60 0.56
N ARG A 108 12.16 15.49 -0.61
CA ARG A 108 10.68 15.47 -0.69
C ARG A 108 10.07 14.23 -0.04
N ALA A 109 10.77 13.10 -0.01
CA ALA A 109 10.30 11.91 0.69
C ALA A 109 10.44 12.07 2.20
N GLU A 110 11.57 12.60 2.66
CA GLU A 110 11.81 12.89 4.07
C GLU A 110 10.84 13.93 4.64
N GLU A 111 10.54 14.98 3.90
CA GLU A 111 9.57 15.99 4.30
C GLU A 111 8.17 15.37 4.48
N ARG A 112 7.72 14.57 3.51
CA ARG A 112 6.44 13.82 3.62
C ARG A 112 6.43 12.84 4.79
N ARG A 113 7.55 12.16 5.07
CA ARG A 113 7.69 11.27 6.23
C ARG A 113 7.49 12.05 7.53
N LYS A 114 8.20 13.17 7.69
CA LYS A 114 8.12 14.06 8.86
C LYS A 114 6.71 14.63 9.04
N GLU A 115 6.07 15.08 7.97
CA GLU A 115 4.68 15.57 8.03
C GLU A 115 3.70 14.48 8.49
N THR A 116 3.87 13.25 7.99
CA THR A 116 3.02 12.11 8.35
C THR A 116 3.21 11.75 9.82
N GLU A 117 4.46 11.70 10.29
CA GLU A 117 4.80 11.49 11.69
C GLU A 117 4.19 12.56 12.60
N GLN A 118 4.31 13.83 12.22
CA GLN A 118 3.70 14.94 12.97
C GLN A 118 2.17 14.84 13.02
N LYS A 119 1.52 14.46 11.92
CA LYS A 119 0.07 14.23 11.89
C LYS A 119 -0.32 13.09 12.84
N TYR A 120 0.42 11.98 12.82
CA TYR A 120 0.19 10.85 13.71
C TYR A 120 0.35 11.24 15.20
N LEU A 121 1.43 11.94 15.55
CA LEU A 121 1.65 12.43 16.91
C LEU A 121 0.56 13.41 17.36
N LYS A 122 0.08 14.27 16.46
CA LYS A 122 -1.07 15.14 16.75
C LYS A 122 -2.31 14.31 17.05
N THR A 123 -2.64 13.32 16.22
CA THR A 123 -3.81 12.45 16.44
C THR A 123 -3.75 11.73 17.78
N LEU A 124 -2.58 11.21 18.19
CA LEU A 124 -2.41 10.60 19.51
C LEU A 124 -2.62 11.60 20.66
N ARG A 125 -2.19 12.85 20.49
CA ARG A 125 -2.29 13.88 21.54
C ARG A 125 -3.68 14.49 21.67
N THR A 126 -4.47 14.53 20.60
CA THR A 126 -5.81 15.15 20.60
C THR A 126 -6.92 14.25 21.15
N SER A 127 -6.65 12.97 21.40
CA SER A 127 -7.68 12.03 21.87
C SER A 127 -7.11 11.04 22.88
N PRO A 128 -6.82 11.44 24.14
CA PRO A 128 -6.90 10.48 25.22
C PRO A 128 -8.31 9.86 25.15
N PRO A 129 -8.47 8.52 25.17
CA PRO A 129 -9.80 7.93 25.32
C PRO A 129 -10.43 8.59 26.55
N ASP A 130 -11.67 9.07 26.44
CA ASP A 130 -12.39 9.53 27.61
C ASP A 130 -12.36 8.38 28.62
N PRO A 131 -11.83 8.59 29.85
CA PRO A 131 -11.78 7.53 30.86
C PRO A 131 -13.14 6.87 31.09
N PHE A 132 -14.23 7.62 30.85
CA PHE A 132 -15.58 7.11 30.91
C PHE A 132 -15.93 6.20 29.72
N GLU A 133 -15.60 6.56 28.48
CA GLU A 133 -15.79 5.71 27.30
C GLU A 133 -15.01 4.38 27.40
N GLU A 134 -13.77 4.43 27.90
CA GLU A 134 -12.97 3.20 28.09
C GLU A 134 -13.58 2.29 29.15
N LEU A 135 -14.08 2.87 30.24
CA LEU A 135 -14.78 2.14 31.30
C LEU A 135 -16.10 1.53 30.77
N GLU A 136 -16.88 2.32 30.04
CA GLU A 136 -18.12 1.86 29.40
C GLU A 136 -17.84 0.68 28.48
N ALA A 137 -16.87 0.79 27.57
CA ALA A 137 -16.48 -0.31 26.68
C ALA A 137 -16.07 -1.59 27.44
N LYS A 138 -15.35 -1.46 28.57
CA LYS A 138 -14.98 -2.60 29.41
C LYS A 138 -16.19 -3.26 30.08
N LEU A 139 -17.14 -2.47 30.58
CA LEU A 139 -18.37 -2.97 31.18
C LEU A 139 -19.25 -3.68 30.15
N LEU A 140 -19.44 -3.08 28.97
CA LEU A 140 -20.14 -3.69 27.84
C LEU A 140 -19.55 -5.05 27.46
N LEU A 141 -18.22 -5.14 27.36
CA LEU A 141 -17.53 -6.39 27.04
C LEU A 141 -17.68 -7.45 28.14
N HIS A 142 -17.65 -7.04 29.42
CA HIS A 142 -17.87 -7.93 30.55
C HIS A 142 -19.28 -8.53 30.53
N ASP A 143 -20.29 -7.70 30.34
CA ASP A 143 -21.69 -8.12 30.31
C ASP A 143 -21.97 -9.02 29.09
N LEU A 144 -21.40 -8.69 27.93
CA LEU A 144 -21.45 -9.57 26.76
C LEU A 144 -20.74 -10.90 26.99
N ALA A 145 -19.60 -10.91 27.68
CA ALA A 145 -18.92 -12.15 28.04
C ALA A 145 -19.80 -13.03 28.94
N ALA A 146 -20.53 -12.43 29.88
CA ALA A 146 -21.43 -13.14 30.79
C ALA A 146 -22.62 -13.80 30.07
N VAL A 147 -23.15 -13.17 29.01
CA VAL A 147 -24.30 -13.69 28.23
C VAL A 147 -23.86 -14.56 27.04
N SER A 148 -22.59 -14.44 26.61
CA SER A 148 -22.08 -15.18 25.46
C SER A 148 -21.93 -16.69 25.71
N SER A 149 -22.22 -17.49 24.70
CA SER A 149 -21.87 -18.91 24.75
C SER A 149 -20.33 -19.10 24.70
N LYS A 150 -19.83 -20.24 25.18
CA LYS A 150 -18.40 -20.55 25.15
C LYS A 150 -17.79 -20.46 23.73
N GLU A 151 -18.55 -20.87 22.71
CA GLU A 151 -18.17 -20.76 21.30
C GLU A 151 -18.11 -19.30 20.84
N GLN A 152 -19.14 -18.50 21.18
CA GLN A 152 -19.20 -17.08 20.83
C GLN A 152 -18.08 -16.27 21.51
N TYR A 153 -17.81 -16.53 22.80
CA TYR A 153 -16.74 -15.89 23.57
C TYR A 153 -15.37 -16.18 22.97
N ALA A 154 -15.08 -17.45 22.65
CA ALA A 154 -13.80 -17.85 22.06
C ALA A 154 -13.56 -17.13 20.73
N LEU A 155 -14.57 -17.06 19.87
CA LEU A 155 -14.49 -16.34 18.60
C LEU A 155 -14.28 -14.83 18.80
N ALA A 156 -15.04 -14.20 19.71
CA ALA A 156 -14.92 -12.79 20.02
C ALA A 156 -13.53 -12.44 20.60
N SER A 157 -13.02 -13.25 21.52
CA SER A 157 -11.67 -13.10 22.09
C SER A 157 -10.59 -13.16 21.00
N MET A 158 -10.67 -14.12 20.07
CA MET A 158 -9.73 -14.19 18.96
C MET A 158 -9.84 -12.98 18.02
N ARG A 159 -11.06 -12.49 17.79
CA ARG A 159 -11.26 -11.27 16.97
C ARG A 159 -10.66 -10.03 17.64
N LEU A 160 -10.76 -9.90 18.96
CA LEU A 160 -10.14 -8.82 19.74
C LEU A 160 -8.61 -8.87 19.69
N GLN A 161 -8.02 -10.07 19.63
CA GLN A 161 -6.57 -10.27 19.47
C GLN A 161 -6.07 -10.02 18.03
N GLY A 162 -6.96 -9.73 17.07
CA GLY A 162 -6.61 -9.37 15.69
C GLY A 162 -6.68 -10.52 14.68
N TYR A 163 -7.05 -11.74 15.08
CA TYR A 163 -7.20 -12.87 14.15
C TYR A 163 -8.33 -12.61 13.14
N SER A 164 -8.10 -12.91 11.87
CA SER A 164 -9.10 -12.81 10.81
C SER A 164 -10.20 -13.87 10.94
N ILE A 165 -11.35 -13.66 10.27
CA ILE A 165 -12.47 -14.62 10.28
C ILE A 165 -12.07 -15.99 9.70
N ALA A 166 -11.16 -16.00 8.72
CA ALA A 166 -10.65 -17.23 8.12
C ALA A 166 -9.74 -18.00 9.09
N GLU A 167 -8.85 -17.29 9.79
CA GLU A 167 -7.97 -17.87 10.80
C GLU A 167 -8.76 -18.40 12.00
N THR A 168 -9.75 -17.65 12.50
CA THR A 168 -10.61 -18.13 13.59
C THR A 168 -11.42 -19.36 13.19
N ALA A 169 -11.94 -19.41 11.96
CA ALA A 169 -12.65 -20.58 11.44
C ALA A 169 -11.75 -21.82 11.36
N CYS A 170 -10.52 -21.66 10.87
CA CYS A 170 -9.52 -22.73 10.77
C CYS A 170 -9.17 -23.29 12.17
N ILE A 171 -8.84 -22.40 13.12
CA ILE A 171 -8.41 -22.79 14.48
C ILE A 171 -9.53 -23.48 15.25
N GLN A 172 -10.78 -23.03 15.08
CA GLN A 172 -11.94 -23.63 15.76
C GLN A 172 -12.51 -24.85 15.04
N GLY A 173 -12.00 -25.22 13.86
CA GLY A 173 -12.50 -26.36 13.08
C GLY A 173 -13.92 -26.14 12.52
N MET A 174 -14.27 -24.89 12.17
CA MET A 174 -15.61 -24.50 11.73
C MET A 174 -15.59 -23.83 10.36
N SER A 175 -16.75 -23.68 9.71
CA SER A 175 -16.85 -22.89 8.49
C SER A 175 -16.90 -21.39 8.80
N GLU A 176 -16.33 -20.55 7.92
CA GLU A 176 -16.39 -19.09 8.10
C GLU A 176 -17.83 -18.56 8.15
N LYS A 177 -18.78 -19.22 7.49
CA LYS A 177 -20.20 -18.85 7.55
C LYS A 177 -20.74 -19.02 8.97
N ARG A 178 -20.37 -20.10 9.66
CA ARG A 178 -20.78 -20.35 11.05
C ARG A 178 -20.13 -19.35 12.01
N VAL A 179 -18.85 -19.01 11.82
CA VAL A 179 -18.18 -17.96 12.59
C VAL A 179 -18.88 -16.61 12.44
N ARG A 180 -19.19 -16.18 11.21
CA ARG A 180 -19.93 -14.93 10.95
C ARG A 180 -21.34 -14.96 11.57
N GLY A 181 -22.01 -16.11 11.55
CA GLY A 181 -23.31 -16.30 12.17
C GLY A 181 -23.27 -16.10 13.69
N LEU A 182 -22.37 -16.82 14.37
CA LEU A 182 -22.22 -16.75 15.83
C LEU A 182 -21.83 -15.35 16.32
N LEU A 183 -20.92 -14.66 15.62
CA LEU A 183 -20.57 -13.28 15.96
C LEU A 183 -21.74 -12.31 15.73
N ARG A 184 -22.58 -12.55 14.71
CA ARG A 184 -23.77 -11.74 14.44
C ARG A 184 -24.86 -11.96 15.49
N GLU A 185 -25.01 -13.17 15.99
CA GLU A 185 -25.91 -13.47 17.10
C GLU A 185 -25.46 -12.75 18.37
N LEU A 186 -24.17 -12.81 18.71
CA LEU A 186 -23.62 -12.06 19.84
C LEU A 186 -23.83 -10.54 19.67
N TYR A 187 -23.67 -10.01 18.46
CA TYR A 187 -23.95 -8.61 18.16
C TYR A 187 -25.44 -8.24 18.32
N ARG A 188 -26.37 -9.17 18.05
CA ARG A 188 -27.80 -8.94 18.32
C ARG A 188 -28.07 -8.86 19.81
N VAL A 189 -27.43 -9.72 20.61
CA VAL A 189 -27.54 -9.66 22.08
C VAL A 189 -27.06 -8.31 22.60
N TYR A 190 -25.94 -7.79 22.09
CA TYR A 190 -25.48 -6.43 22.39
C TYR A 190 -26.55 -5.38 22.11
N LEU A 191 -27.16 -5.40 20.92
CA LEU A 191 -28.22 -4.47 20.56
C LEU A 191 -29.48 -4.61 21.45
N CYS A 192 -29.73 -5.77 22.05
CA CYS A 192 -30.84 -5.92 22.98
C CYS A 192 -30.53 -5.43 24.40
N LEU A 193 -29.27 -5.47 24.81
CA LEU A 193 -28.84 -5.04 26.16
C LEU A 193 -28.63 -3.53 26.26
N TYR A 194 -28.30 -2.86 25.15
CA TYR A 194 -27.85 -1.46 25.14
C TYR A 194 -28.47 -0.59 24.03
N ALA A 195 -29.69 -0.90 23.58
CA ALA A 195 -30.51 -0.02 22.74
C ALA A 195 -31.56 0.72 23.56
#